data_AF-D5UUS3-F1
#
_entry.id   AF-D5UUS3-F1
#
_cell.length_a   1.000
_cell.length_b   1.000
_cell.length_c   1.000
_cell.angle_alpha   90.00
_cell.angle_beta   90.00
_cell.angle_gamma   90.00
#
_symmetry.space_group_name_H-M   'P 1'
#
loop_
_entity.id
_entity.type
_entity.pdbx_description
1 polymer ?
#
loop_
_entity_poly.entity_id
_entity_poly.type
_entity_poly.pdbx_seq_one_letter_code
_entity_poly.pdbx_strand_id
1 'polypeptide(L)' 'MSQLTMYTTSWCGYCNRLKTGLKANGIEWTEINIEEDPSAAEFVQGVNGGNQTVPTVKYSDGSTATNPSLADVKRKLGV' A
#
# COMPACT_ATOMS: atom_id res chain seq x y z
N MET A 1 -6.28 2.41 -14.88
CA MET A 1 -6.29 1.30 -13.92
C MET A 1 -5.07 1.50 -13.04
N SER A 2 -5.26 1.76 -11.75
CA SER A 2 -4.17 2.06 -10.81
C SER A 2 -3.17 0.91 -10.81
N GLN A 3 -1.87 1.23 -10.94
CA GLN A 3 -0.83 0.20 -10.98
C GLN A 3 -0.57 -0.44 -9.61
N LEU A 4 -1.05 0.21 -8.55
CA LEU A 4 -0.93 -0.28 -7.18
C LEU A 4 -2.17 0.08 -6.34
N THR A 5 -2.45 -0.76 -5.36
CA THR A 5 -3.43 -0.53 -4.29
C THR A 5 -2.66 -0.47 -2.99
N MET A 6 -2.86 0.60 -2.22
CA MET A 6 -2.21 0.80 -0.94
C MET A 6 -3.25 0.78 0.16
N TYR A 7 -3.05 -0.15 1.09
CA TYR A 7 -3.83 -0.32 2.29
C TYR A 7 -3.25 0.55 3.41
N THR A 8 -4.10 1.41 3.95
CA THR A 8 -3.71 2.43 4.94
C THR A 8 -4.69 2.46 6.11
N THR A 9 -4.30 3.17 7.17
CA THR A 9 -5.20 3.58 8.27
C THR A 9 -5.20 5.10 8.39
N SER A 10 -6.21 5.65 9.05
CA SER A 10 -6.41 7.09 9.23
C SER A 10 -5.29 7.79 10.02
N TRP A 11 -4.60 7.07 10.90
CA TRP A 11 -3.56 7.60 11.80
C TRP A 11 -2.13 7.18 11.41
N CYS A 12 -1.94 6.51 10.27
CA CYS A 12 -0.64 5.97 9.87
C CYS A 12 0.29 7.04 9.23
N GLY A 13 1.27 7.51 10.01
CA GLY A 13 2.28 8.46 9.54
C GLY A 13 3.15 7.93 8.38
N TYR A 14 3.50 6.63 8.39
CA TYR A 14 4.25 6.00 7.30
C TYR A 14 3.46 5.96 5.99
N CYS A 15 2.15 5.77 6.07
CA CYS A 15 1.25 5.75 4.94
C CYS A 15 1.22 7.13 4.27
N ASN A 16 1.13 8.21 5.06
CA ASN A 16 1.21 9.57 4.52
C ASN A 16 2.55 9.84 3.85
N ARG A 17 3.68 9.38 4.41
CA ARG A 17 4.99 9.52 3.79
C ARG A 17 5.05 8.84 2.42
N LEU A 18 4.52 7.62 2.32
CA LEU A 18 4.48 6.88 1.06
C LEU A 18 3.57 7.57 0.03
N LYS A 19 2.37 8.02 0.43
CA LYS A 19 1.44 8.81 -0.42
C LYS A 19 2.12 10.03 -1.01
N THR A 20 2.79 10.82 -0.19
CA THR A 20 3.50 12.02 -0.66
C THR A 20 4.57 11.66 -1.68
N GLY A 21 5.33 10.59 -1.44
CA GLY A 21 6.32 10.09 -2.38
C GLY A 21 5.73 9.66 -3.72
N LEU A 22 4.64 8.89 -3.69
CA LEU A 22 3.93 8.44 -4.90
C LEU A 22 3.36 9.63 -5.68
N LYS A 23 2.72 10.57 -4.98
CA LYS A 23 2.17 11.80 -5.58
C LYS A 23 3.24 12.63 -6.27
N ALA A 24 4.39 12.82 -5.61
CA ALA A 24 5.51 13.58 -6.14
C ALA A 24 6.13 12.94 -7.40
N ASN A 25 5.99 11.63 -7.57
CA ASN A 25 6.47 10.90 -8.75
C ASN A 25 5.36 10.67 -9.80
N GLY A 26 4.15 11.21 -9.61
CA GLY A 26 3.04 11.02 -10.54
C GLY A 26 2.58 9.56 -10.65
N ILE A 27 2.86 8.74 -9.65
CA ILE A 27 2.43 7.34 -9.64
C ILE A 27 0.97 7.33 -9.17
N GLU A 28 0.08 6.71 -9.95
CA GLU A 28 -1.31 6.52 -9.54
C GLU A 28 -1.45 5.30 -8.63
N TRP A 29 -2.19 5.46 -7.53
CA TRP A 29 -2.55 4.37 -6.63
C TRP A 29 -4.01 4.45 -6.20
N THR A 30 -4.57 3.30 -5.86
CA THR A 30 -5.84 3.22 -5.13
C THR A 30 -5.55 3.15 -3.64
N GLU A 31 -6.15 4.02 -2.86
CA GLU A 31 -6.08 3.96 -1.40
C GLU A 31 -7.28 3.19 -0.86
N ILE A 32 -7.04 2.27 0.08
CA ILE A 32 -8.09 1.55 0.81
C ILE A 32 -7.83 1.68 2.30
N ASN A 33 -8.81 2.21 3.04
CA ASN A 33 -8.76 2.29 4.49
C ASN A 33 -9.21 0.96 5.10
N ILE A 34 -8.29 0.25 5.76
CA ILE A 34 -8.61 -1.03 6.40
C ILE A 34 -9.51 -0.88 7.64
N GLU A 35 -9.65 0.33 8.18
CA GLU A 35 -10.55 0.60 9.31
C GLU A 35 -12.01 0.70 8.86
N GLU A 36 -12.23 1.06 7.59
CA GLU A 36 -13.57 1.19 7.01
C GLU A 36 -13.99 -0.06 6.23
N ASP A 37 -13.03 -0.84 5.77
CA ASP A 37 -13.25 -2.06 5.00
C ASP A 37 -12.70 -3.30 5.74
N PRO A 38 -13.59 -4.10 6.38
CA PRO A 38 -13.20 -5.34 7.04
C PRO A 38 -12.52 -6.34 6.11
N SER A 39 -12.92 -6.38 4.83
CA SER A 39 -12.32 -7.30 3.85
C SER A 39 -10.87 -6.91 3.51
N ALA A 40 -10.59 -5.61 3.51
CA ALA A 40 -9.23 -5.10 3.36
C ALA A 40 -8.37 -5.40 4.60
N ALA A 41 -8.93 -5.33 5.80
CA ALA A 41 -8.27 -5.71 7.03
C ALA A 41 -7.89 -7.20 7.04
N GLU A 42 -8.81 -8.08 6.64
CA GLU A 42 -8.55 -9.52 6.49
C GLU A 42 -7.47 -9.79 5.44
N PHE A 43 -7.49 -9.08 4.31
CA PHE A 43 -6.45 -9.21 3.28
C PHE A 43 -5.07 -8.83 3.84
N VAL A 44 -4.96 -7.68 4.53
CA VAL A 44 -3.69 -7.23 5.12
C VAL A 44 -3.21 -8.22 6.19
N GLN A 45 -4.11 -8.75 7.03
CA GLN A 45 -3.76 -9.81 7.98
C GLN A 45 -3.25 -11.06 7.27
N GLY A 46 -3.92 -11.52 6.23
CA GLY A 46 -3.51 -12.70 5.46
C GLY A 46 -2.11 -12.54 4.85
N VAL A 47 -1.81 -11.37 4.30
CA VAL A 47 -0.50 -11.07 3.70
C VAL A 47 0.61 -10.97 4.75
N ASN A 48 0.29 -10.52 5.97
CA ASN A 48 1.26 -10.24 7.03
C ASN A 48 1.27 -11.29 8.15
N GLY A 49 0.74 -12.49 7.90
CA GLY A 49 0.76 -13.59 8.86
C GLY A 49 -0.06 -13.31 10.13
N GLY A 50 -1.22 -12.65 9.99
CA GLY A 50 -2.14 -12.29 11.06
C GLY A 50 -2.02 -10.84 11.54
N ASN A 51 -1.02 -10.07 11.07
CA ASN A 51 -0.81 -8.69 11.52
C ASN A 51 -1.46 -7.67 10.59
N GLN A 52 -2.04 -6.61 11.14
CA GLN A 52 -2.52 -5.47 10.34
C GLN A 52 -1.41 -4.46 10.08
N THR A 53 -0.30 -4.91 9.48
CA THR A 53 0.85 -4.03 9.24
C THR A 53 0.57 -3.11 8.06
N VAL A 54 0.60 -1.81 8.30
CA VAL A 54 0.42 -0.76 7.28
C VAL A 54 1.66 0.14 7.23
N PRO A 55 2.02 0.72 6.06
CA PRO A 55 1.34 0.59 4.77
C PRO A 55 1.61 -0.76 4.10
N THR A 56 0.57 -1.45 3.65
CA THR A 56 0.71 -2.63 2.78
C THR A 56 0.34 -2.23 1.36
N VAL A 57 1.16 -2.57 0.39
CA VAL A 57 0.93 -2.27 -1.03
C VAL A 57 0.70 -3.58 -1.77
N LYS A 58 -0.29 -3.59 -2.65
CA LYS A 58 -0.57 -4.66 -3.62
C LYS A 58 -0.35 -4.10 -5.02
N TYR A 59 0.45 -4.78 -5.81
CA TYR A 59 0.74 -4.40 -7.19
C TYR A 59 -0.23 -5.08 -8.15
N SER A 60 -0.32 -4.55 -9.37
CA SER A 60 -1.15 -5.13 -10.45
C SER A 60 -0.74 -6.56 -10.84
N ASP A 61 0.51 -6.95 -10.61
CA ASP A 61 1.02 -8.32 -10.82
C ASP A 61 0.57 -9.32 -9.74
N GLY A 62 -0.20 -8.85 -8.74
CA GLY A 62 -0.69 -9.66 -7.62
C GLY A 62 0.30 -9.78 -6.47
N SER A 63 1.53 -9.29 -6.61
CA SER A 63 2.50 -9.27 -5.51
C SER A 63 2.12 -8.22 -4.46
N THR A 64 2.57 -8.46 -3.23
CA THR A 64 2.34 -7.56 -2.10
C THR A 64 3.66 -7.20 -1.44
N ALA A 65 3.72 -6.00 -0.88
CA ALA A 65 4.85 -5.52 -0.12
C ALA A 65 4.37 -4.83 1.15
N THR A 66 4.97 -5.20 2.27
CA THR A 66 4.65 -4.67 3.58
C THR A 66 5.68 -3.63 3.97
N ASN A 67 5.21 -2.43 4.28
CA ASN A 67 6.03 -1.26 4.58
C ASN A 67 7.13 -0.97 3.53
N PRO A 68 6.81 -0.95 2.21
CA PRO A 68 7.81 -0.69 1.18
C PRO A 68 8.27 0.77 1.23
N SER A 69 9.54 1.02 0.91
CA SER A 69 9.99 2.37 0.61
C SER A 69 9.49 2.79 -0.78
N LEU A 70 9.46 4.11 -1.04
CA LEU A 70 9.17 4.63 -2.37
C LEU A 70 10.11 4.05 -3.44
N ALA A 71 11.40 3.87 -3.10
CA ALA A 71 12.37 3.29 -4.01
C ALA A 71 12.05 1.84 -4.37
N ASP A 72 11.50 1.07 -3.42
CA ASP A 72 11.06 -0.31 -3.67
C ASP A 72 9.84 -0.35 -4.60
N VAL A 73 8.87 0.56 -4.38
CA VAL A 73 7.70 0.69 -5.25
C VAL A 73 8.13 1.07 -6.67
N LYS A 74 9.00 2.06 -6.81
CA LYS A 74 9.55 2.49 -8.11
C LYS A 74 10.27 1.36 -8.84
N ARG A 75 11.16 0.66 -8.13
CA ARG A 75 11.88 -0.51 -8.67
C ARG A 75 10.93 -1.61 -9.14
N LYS A 76 9.84 -1.83 -8.39
CA LYS A 76 8.83 -2.85 -8.73
C LYS A 76 7.98 -2.44 -9.94
N LEU A 77 7.69 -1.15 -10.07
CA LEU A 77 6.96 -0.58 -11.21
C LEU A 77 7.86 -0.34 -12.46
N GLY A 78 9.18 -0.42 -12.31
CA GLY A 78 10.13 -0.16 -13.39
C GLY A 78 10.26 1.32 -13.78
N VAL A 79 10.05 2.25 -12.82
CA VAL A 79 10.04 3.72 -13.00
C VAL A 79 11.06 4.45 -12.12
#